data_AF-A0A255R658-F1
#
_entry.id   AF-A0A255R658-F1
#
_cell.length_a   1.000
_cell.length_b   1.000
_cell.length_c   1.000
_cell.angle_alpha   90.00
_cell.angle_beta   90.00
_cell.angle_gamma   90.00
#
_symmetry.space_group_name_H-M   'P 1'
#
loop_
_entity.id
_entity.type
_entity.pdbx_description
1 polymer ?
#
loop_
_entity_poly.entity_id
_entity_poly.type
_entity_poly.pdbx_seq_one_letter_code
_entity_poly.pdbx_strand_id
1 'polypeptide(L)'
;MAINIESVFSSGGKPMLEMLTHCVFSINSDVLFSFLVREFQTRPTAQAAVVLHDVFCVTQSPMCLSDNTLIVPKDWRLANEVDRFRKQIERANDEANLESEPLADEADGDVGSEQTVEPVTIEIPPRYLFDAVANFVKRLPAGGHAKLQGYYDSSKSPSENLPNGELSAAQRIFVDNVWVPRVRPALIAAGFWRMSTVG
;
A
#
# COMPACT_ATOMS: atom_id res chain seq x y z
N MET A 1 -26.76 -9.44 -8.47
CA MET A 1 -26.01 -10.06 -9.58
C MET A 1 -24.57 -10.15 -9.11
N ALA A 2 -23.92 -11.32 -9.13
CA ALA A 2 -22.55 -11.43 -8.61
C ALA A 2 -21.58 -10.74 -9.57
N ILE A 3 -20.82 -9.76 -9.09
CA ILE A 3 -19.81 -9.08 -9.91
C ILE A 3 -18.52 -9.89 -9.98
N ASN A 4 -17.82 -9.82 -11.12
CA ASN A 4 -16.48 -10.36 -11.24
C ASN A 4 -15.45 -9.24 -11.00
N ILE A 5 -14.90 -9.17 -9.78
CA ILE A 5 -13.92 -8.16 -9.37
C ILE A 5 -12.73 -8.09 -10.34
N GLU A 6 -12.26 -9.23 -10.84
CA GLU A 6 -11.11 -9.27 -11.76
C GLU A 6 -11.44 -8.63 -13.12
N SER A 7 -12.69 -8.73 -13.59
CA SER A 7 -13.14 -8.03 -14.80
C SER A 7 -13.22 -6.52 -14.59
N VAL A 8 -13.61 -6.05 -13.39
CA VAL A 8 -13.65 -4.63 -13.05
C VAL A 8 -12.23 -4.06 -13.00
N PHE A 9 -11.30 -4.79 -12.40
CA PHE A 9 -9.88 -4.41 -12.39
C PHE A 9 -9.25 -4.40 -13.78
N SER A 10 -9.66 -5.31 -14.66
CA SER A 10 -9.09 -5.42 -16.02
C SER A 10 -9.68 -4.40 -16.99
N SER A 11 -10.94 -4.00 -16.81
CA SER A 11 -11.58 -2.93 -17.60
C SER A 11 -11.06 -1.54 -17.21
N GLY A 12 -10.73 -1.34 -15.93
CA GLY A 12 -10.17 -0.08 -15.44
C GLY A 12 -11.16 1.08 -15.48
N GLY A 13 -10.64 2.31 -15.40
CA GLY A 13 -11.44 3.53 -15.53
C GLY A 13 -12.39 3.79 -14.36
N LYS A 14 -13.55 4.40 -14.67
CA LYS A 14 -14.54 4.83 -13.67
C LYS A 14 -15.10 3.69 -12.80
N PRO A 15 -15.53 2.53 -13.35
CA PRO A 15 -16.08 1.44 -12.54
C PRO A 15 -15.07 0.89 -11.53
N MET A 16 -13.79 0.82 -11.92
CA MET A 16 -12.71 0.43 -11.03
C MET A 16 -12.52 1.45 -9.89
N LEU A 17 -12.48 2.74 -10.20
CA LEU A 17 -12.35 3.79 -9.18
C LEU A 17 -13.54 3.82 -8.23
N GLU A 18 -14.77 3.65 -8.72
CA GLU A 18 -15.98 3.58 -7.90
C GLU A 18 -15.95 2.36 -6.96
N MET A 19 -15.49 1.21 -7.46
CA MET A 19 -15.32 0.03 -6.62
C MET A 19 -14.25 0.25 -5.55
N LEU A 20 -13.11 0.88 -5.89
CA LEU A 20 -12.05 1.21 -4.93
C LEU A 20 -12.51 2.22 -3.88
N THR A 21 -13.25 3.25 -4.26
CA THR A 21 -13.86 4.20 -3.33
C THR A 21 -14.84 3.49 -2.40
N HIS A 22 -15.64 2.58 -2.94
CA HIS A 22 -16.52 1.75 -2.10
C HIS A 22 -15.72 0.85 -1.15
N CYS A 23 -14.59 0.27 -1.57
CA CYS A 23 -13.72 -0.50 -0.68
C CYS A 23 -13.22 0.35 0.49
N VAL A 24 -12.87 1.63 0.27
CA VAL A 24 -12.49 2.53 1.35
C VAL A 24 -13.67 2.82 2.29
N PHE A 25 -14.85 3.12 1.75
CA PHE A 25 -16.04 3.41 2.54
C PHE A 25 -16.53 2.21 3.36
N SER A 26 -16.41 1.01 2.81
CA SER A 26 -16.75 -0.25 3.48
C SER A 26 -15.61 -0.83 4.33
N ILE A 27 -14.45 -0.16 4.38
CA ILE A 27 -13.23 -0.61 5.08
C ILE A 27 -12.82 -2.04 4.63
N ASN A 28 -12.91 -2.29 3.33
CA ASN A 28 -12.53 -3.56 2.71
C ASN A 28 -11.06 -3.50 2.26
N SER A 29 -10.16 -3.79 3.20
CA SER A 29 -8.70 -3.81 2.97
C SER A 29 -8.26 -4.90 1.99
N ASP A 30 -8.91 -6.06 2.00
CA ASP A 30 -8.57 -7.24 1.18
C ASP A 30 -8.59 -6.95 -0.33
N VAL A 31 -9.66 -6.32 -0.81
CA VAL A 31 -9.86 -6.00 -2.24
C VAL A 31 -8.92 -4.87 -2.65
N LEU A 32 -8.76 -3.87 -1.78
CA LEU A 32 -7.84 -2.75 -2.00
C LEU A 32 -6.39 -3.23 -2.10
N PHE A 33 -5.95 -4.08 -1.19
CA PHE A 33 -4.62 -4.70 -1.21
C PHE A 33 -4.40 -5.49 -2.50
N SER A 34 -5.38 -6.31 -2.89
CA SER A 34 -5.29 -7.11 -4.12
C SER A 34 -5.14 -6.25 -5.37
N PHE A 35 -5.79 -5.09 -5.41
CA PHE A 35 -5.61 -4.11 -6.48
C PHE A 35 -4.21 -3.51 -6.46
N LEU A 36 -3.74 -3.05 -5.30
CA LEU A 36 -2.43 -2.40 -5.16
C LEU A 36 -1.28 -3.37 -5.45
N VAL A 37 -1.41 -4.66 -5.11
CA VAL A 37 -0.42 -5.69 -5.50
C VAL A 37 -0.34 -5.83 -7.03
N ARG A 38 -1.46 -5.75 -7.76
CA ARG A 38 -1.44 -5.74 -9.23
C ARG A 38 -0.75 -4.49 -9.77
N GLU A 39 -0.96 -3.32 -9.17
CA GLU A 39 -0.22 -2.11 -9.56
C GLU A 39 1.27 -2.23 -9.27
N PHE A 40 1.64 -2.75 -8.10
CA PHE A 40 3.02 -3.01 -7.70
C PHE A 40 3.74 -3.95 -8.68
N GLN A 41 3.08 -5.02 -9.13
CA GLN A 41 3.66 -5.94 -10.13
C GLN A 41 4.06 -5.22 -11.43
N THR A 42 3.34 -4.15 -11.82
CA THR A 42 3.68 -3.36 -13.01
C THR A 42 4.85 -2.41 -12.78
N ARG A 43 5.00 -1.90 -11.55
CA ARG A 43 6.02 -0.92 -11.16
C ARG A 43 6.52 -1.20 -9.74
N PRO A 44 7.36 -2.24 -9.57
CA PRO A 44 7.86 -2.58 -8.24
C PRO A 44 8.87 -1.52 -7.78
N THR A 45 8.62 -0.93 -6.61
CA THR A 45 9.57 -0.01 -5.96
C THR A 45 9.75 -0.42 -4.51
N ALA A 46 10.93 -0.17 -3.94
CA ALA A 46 11.21 -0.44 -2.54
C ALA A 46 10.19 0.25 -1.61
N GLN A 47 9.88 1.51 -1.89
CA GLN A 47 8.91 2.29 -1.13
C GLN A 47 7.49 1.70 -1.22
N ALA A 48 7.06 1.22 -2.39
CA ALA A 48 5.78 0.55 -2.54
C ALA A 48 5.72 -0.78 -1.78
N ALA A 49 6.80 -1.55 -1.75
CA ALA A 49 6.87 -2.77 -0.96
C ALA A 49 6.74 -2.49 0.53
N VAL A 50 7.48 -1.50 1.05
CA VAL A 50 7.42 -1.09 2.45
C VAL A 50 6.01 -0.61 2.83
N VAL A 51 5.41 0.28 2.02
CA VAL A 51 4.07 0.80 2.32
C VAL A 51 2.99 -0.28 2.23
N LEU A 52 3.06 -1.19 1.24
CA LEU A 52 2.12 -2.31 1.16
C LEU A 52 2.18 -3.19 2.41
N HIS A 53 3.39 -3.50 2.87
CA HIS A 53 3.58 -4.27 4.08
C HIS A 53 3.06 -3.52 5.32
N ASP A 54 3.45 -2.26 5.51
CA ASP A 54 3.16 -1.51 6.74
C ASP A 54 1.68 -1.14 6.86
N VAL A 55 0.99 -0.93 5.74
CA VAL A 55 -0.44 -0.61 5.71
C VAL A 55 -1.31 -1.85 5.82
N PHE A 56 -0.95 -2.98 5.22
CA PHE A 56 -1.86 -4.13 5.11
C PHE A 56 -1.39 -5.38 5.86
N CYS A 57 -0.08 -5.54 6.07
CA CYS A 57 0.52 -6.75 6.64
C CYS A 57 1.01 -6.57 8.08
N VAL A 58 0.77 -5.43 8.72
CA VAL A 58 1.06 -5.21 10.14
C VAL A 58 -0.25 -5.24 10.94
N THR A 59 -0.29 -6.08 11.98
CA THR A 59 -1.50 -6.33 12.80
C THR A 59 -2.05 -5.09 13.51
N GLN A 60 -1.20 -4.10 13.77
CA GLN A 60 -1.58 -2.82 14.39
C GLN A 60 -2.03 -1.77 13.37
N SER A 61 -1.94 -2.07 12.07
CA SER A 61 -2.37 -1.15 11.03
C SER A 61 -3.90 -1.08 10.97
N PRO A 62 -4.49 0.11 10.82
CA PRO A 62 -5.94 0.25 10.68
C PRO A 62 -6.49 -0.34 9.37
N MET A 63 -5.62 -0.69 8.42
CA MET A 63 -5.96 -1.34 7.15
C MET A 63 -5.41 -2.75 7.04
N CYS A 64 -5.11 -3.40 8.17
CA CYS A 64 -4.70 -4.79 8.21
C CYS A 64 -5.72 -5.68 7.45
N LEU A 65 -5.24 -6.70 6.74
CA LEU A 65 -6.14 -7.60 6.02
C LEU A 65 -7.02 -8.37 7.00
N SER A 66 -8.17 -8.82 6.52
CA SER A 66 -9.23 -9.40 7.35
C SER A 66 -8.83 -10.69 8.07
N ASP A 67 -7.80 -11.39 7.59
CA ASP A 67 -7.28 -12.61 8.20
C ASP A 67 -5.79 -12.45 8.54
N ASN A 68 -5.53 -12.44 9.85
CA ASN A 68 -4.19 -12.27 10.39
C ASN A 68 -3.37 -13.57 10.42
N THR A 69 -3.91 -14.71 9.96
CA THR A 69 -3.21 -15.99 10.03
C THR A 69 -1.97 -16.07 9.12
N LEU A 70 -1.90 -15.24 8.08
CA LEU A 70 -0.70 -15.04 7.24
C LEU A 70 0.09 -13.76 7.56
N ILE A 71 -0.45 -12.88 8.39
CA ILE A 71 0.10 -11.57 8.71
C ILE A 71 0.89 -11.72 10.00
N VAL A 72 2.22 -11.83 9.84
CA VAL A 72 3.26 -11.71 10.88
C VAL A 72 2.76 -12.17 12.27
N PRO A 73 2.80 -13.50 12.51
CA PRO A 73 4.04 -14.07 13.03
C PRO A 73 4.66 -15.22 12.20
N LYS A 74 4.09 -15.60 11.04
CA LYS A 74 4.52 -16.83 10.32
C LYS A 74 5.40 -16.60 9.08
N ASP A 75 5.21 -15.52 8.33
CA ASP A 75 6.07 -15.21 7.18
C ASP A 75 7.19 -14.23 7.55
N TRP A 76 8.16 -14.76 8.31
CA TRP A 76 9.38 -14.02 8.65
C TRP A 76 10.19 -13.65 7.40
N ARG A 77 9.96 -14.31 6.26
CA ARG A 77 10.72 -14.08 5.02
C ARG A 77 10.27 -12.78 4.38
N LEU A 78 8.96 -12.59 4.21
CA LEU A 78 8.40 -11.34 3.70
C LEU A 78 8.80 -10.15 4.59
N ALA A 79 8.68 -10.29 5.91
CA ALA A 79 9.07 -9.23 6.85
C ALA A 79 10.56 -8.88 6.74
N ASN A 80 11.44 -9.88 6.66
CA ASN A 80 12.88 -9.66 6.53
C ASN A 80 13.26 -9.03 5.17
N GLU A 81 12.61 -9.44 4.08
CA GLU A 81 12.83 -8.85 2.77
C GLU A 81 12.40 -7.38 2.73
N VAL A 82 11.24 -7.06 3.30
CA VAL A 82 10.76 -5.67 3.42
C VAL A 82 11.67 -4.84 4.32
N ASP A 83 12.15 -5.40 5.44
CA ASP A 83 13.06 -4.69 6.34
C ASP A 83 14.40 -4.34 5.69
N ARG A 84 14.89 -5.19 4.77
CA ARG A 84 16.06 -4.86 3.95
C ARG A 84 15.81 -3.64 3.08
N PHE A 85 14.66 -3.55 2.41
CA PHE A 85 14.31 -2.38 1.60
C PHE A 85 14.14 -1.12 2.44
N ARG A 86 13.57 -1.23 3.65
CA ARG A 86 13.46 -0.12 4.59
C ARG A 86 14.84 0.46 4.93
N LYS A 87 15.78 -0.39 5.33
CA LYS A 87 17.16 0.02 5.64
C LYS A 87 17.89 0.65 4.45
N GLN A 88 17.63 0.18 3.23
CA GLN A 88 18.22 0.78 2.02
C GLN A 88 17.67 2.18 1.76
N ILE A 89 16.37 2.40 1.95
CA ILE A 89 15.74 3.72 1.81
C ILE A 89 16.25 4.68 2.89
N GLU A 90 16.34 4.22 4.14
CA GLU A 90 16.86 5.03 5.26
C GLU A 90 18.29 5.50 4.97
N ARG A 91 19.18 4.59 4.56
CA ARG A 91 20.56 4.95 4.18
C ARG A 91 20.62 5.95 3.02
N ALA A 92 19.83 5.72 1.97
CA ALA A 92 19.81 6.64 0.83
C ALA A 92 19.32 8.04 1.21
N ASN A 93 18.37 8.15 2.15
CA ASN A 93 17.90 9.43 2.67
C ASN A 93 18.94 10.11 3.57
N ASP A 94 19.65 9.34 4.40
CA ASP A 94 20.70 9.86 5.29
C ASP A 94 21.87 10.43 4.47
N GLU A 95 22.29 9.75 3.40
CA GLU A 95 23.33 10.24 2.48
C GLU A 95 22.89 11.52 1.74
N ALA A 96 21.64 11.56 1.25
CA ALA A 96 21.10 12.76 0.58
C ALA A 96 21.03 14.00 1.51
N ASN A 97 20.79 13.78 2.81
CA ASN A 97 20.77 14.86 3.79
C ASN A 97 22.19 15.37 4.11
N LEU A 98 23.20 14.50 4.12
CA LEU A 98 24.61 14.86 4.37
C LEU A 98 25.21 15.68 3.22
N GLU A 99 24.82 15.40 1.97
CA GLU A 99 25.25 16.19 0.80
C GLU A 99 24.63 17.61 0.75
N SER A 100 23.62 17.88 1.58
CA SER A 100 22.87 19.15 1.60
C SER A 100 23.34 20.15 2.66
N GLU A 101 24.31 19.80 3.52
CA GLU A 101 24.87 20.74 4.49
C GLU A 101 25.87 21.69 3.82
N PRO A 102 25.65 23.02 3.88
CA PRO A 102 26.61 23.98 3.33
C PRO A 102 27.89 23.94 4.17
N LEU A 103 29.02 23.66 3.51
CA LEU A 103 30.37 23.80 4.05
C LEU A 103 30.51 25.20 4.66
N ALA A 104 30.42 25.29 5.98
CA ALA A 104 30.89 26.45 6.71
C ALA A 104 32.42 26.43 6.63
N ASP A 105 32.97 27.39 5.86
CA ASP A 105 34.37 27.75 5.85
C ASP A 105 34.92 27.83 7.28
N GLU A 106 35.79 26.91 7.71
CA GLU A 106 36.96 27.22 8.53
C GLU A 106 38.11 26.24 8.24
N ALA A 107 39.31 26.80 8.31
CA ALA A 107 40.53 26.36 7.66
C ALA A 107 41.37 25.33 8.44
N ASP A 108 42.38 24.85 7.72
CA ASP A 108 43.58 24.12 8.15
C ASP A 108 43.47 22.63 8.48
N GLY A 109 44.00 21.83 7.53
CA GLY A 109 44.92 20.76 7.85
C GLY A 109 44.41 19.33 7.72
N ASP A 110 45.12 18.59 6.85
CA ASP A 110 45.44 17.16 6.97
C ASP A 110 44.82 16.21 5.93
N VAL A 111 45.65 15.21 5.61
CA VAL A 111 45.75 14.50 4.34
C VAL A 111 44.73 13.35 4.23
N GLY A 112 43.87 13.46 3.21
CA GLY A 112 43.60 12.39 2.25
C GLY A 112 43.16 11.03 2.80
N SER A 113 41.86 10.88 3.00
CA SER A 113 41.17 9.64 2.65
C SER A 113 39.93 10.03 1.86
N GLU A 114 40.05 10.03 0.53
CA GLU A 114 38.89 10.06 -0.37
C GLU A 114 38.08 8.77 -0.11
N GLN A 115 37.21 8.81 0.90
CA GLN A 115 36.12 7.85 0.99
C GLN A 115 35.24 8.11 -0.22
N THR A 116 35.46 7.33 -1.26
CA THR A 116 34.54 7.24 -2.39
C THR A 116 33.24 6.69 -1.82
N VAL A 117 32.29 7.57 -1.53
CA VAL A 117 30.94 7.20 -1.12
C VAL A 117 30.32 6.57 -2.35
N GLU A 118 30.28 5.23 -2.40
CA GLU A 118 29.60 4.54 -3.48
C GLU A 118 28.11 4.87 -3.40
N PRO A 119 27.48 5.30 -4.50
CA PRO A 119 26.07 5.68 -4.48
C PRO A 119 25.22 4.49 -4.03
N VAL A 120 24.43 4.67 -2.95
CA VAL A 120 23.54 3.62 -2.45
C VAL A 120 22.53 3.25 -3.54
N THR A 121 22.73 2.07 -4.11
CA THR A 121 21.83 1.52 -5.11
C THR A 121 20.68 0.81 -4.39
N ILE A 122 19.47 1.39 -4.48
CA ILE A 122 18.26 0.76 -3.93
C ILE A 122 17.88 -0.44 -4.82
N GLU A 123 17.79 -1.61 -4.22
CA GLU A 123 17.40 -2.82 -4.95
C GLU A 123 15.92 -2.77 -5.33
N ILE A 124 15.62 -3.18 -6.55
CA ILE A 124 14.24 -3.28 -7.04
C ILE A 124 13.63 -4.56 -6.47
N PRO A 125 12.51 -4.49 -5.73
CA PRO A 125 11.88 -5.67 -5.16
C PRO A 125 11.37 -6.66 -6.22
N PRO A 126 11.26 -7.96 -5.87
CA PRO A 126 10.61 -8.94 -6.75
C PRO A 126 9.16 -8.55 -7.05
N ARG A 127 8.77 -8.62 -8.33
CA ARG A 127 7.40 -8.27 -8.78
C ARG A 127 6.31 -9.04 -8.05
N TYR A 128 6.57 -10.31 -7.72
CA TYR A 128 5.61 -11.23 -7.12
C TYR A 128 5.79 -11.38 -5.60
N LEU A 129 6.44 -10.40 -4.95
CA LEU A 129 6.72 -10.41 -3.50
C LEU A 129 5.47 -10.68 -2.65
N PHE A 130 4.33 -10.12 -3.05
CA PHE A 130 3.07 -10.22 -2.30
C PHE A 130 2.09 -11.25 -2.87
N ASP A 131 2.45 -12.03 -3.89
CA ASP A 131 1.51 -12.92 -4.59
C ASP A 131 0.94 -14.01 -3.68
N ALA A 132 1.76 -14.56 -2.78
CA ALA A 132 1.30 -15.57 -1.84
C ALA A 132 0.18 -15.00 -0.94
N VAL A 133 0.39 -13.79 -0.42
CA VAL A 133 -0.57 -13.08 0.44
C VAL A 133 -1.83 -12.71 -0.36
N ALA A 134 -1.66 -12.11 -1.54
CA ALA A 134 -2.78 -11.70 -2.39
C ALA A 134 -3.64 -12.90 -2.84
N ASN A 135 -3.02 -14.01 -3.23
CA ASN A 135 -3.73 -15.23 -3.63
C ASN A 135 -4.49 -15.86 -2.45
N PHE A 136 -3.93 -15.82 -1.25
CA PHE A 136 -4.62 -16.31 -0.06
C PHE A 136 -5.87 -15.48 0.25
N VAL A 137 -5.72 -14.15 0.31
CA VAL A 137 -6.82 -13.21 0.60
C VAL A 137 -7.97 -13.36 -0.40
N LYS A 138 -7.65 -13.54 -1.69
CA LYS A 138 -8.66 -13.79 -2.74
C LYS A 138 -9.45 -15.08 -2.56
N ARG A 139 -8.84 -16.13 -1.98
CA ARG A 139 -9.45 -17.46 -1.82
C ARG A 139 -10.22 -17.62 -0.52
N LEU A 140 -10.15 -16.65 0.39
CA LEU A 140 -10.78 -16.74 1.70
C LEU A 140 -12.32 -16.73 1.55
N PRO A 141 -13.04 -17.80 1.93
CA PRO A 141 -14.49 -17.92 1.68
C PRO A 141 -15.35 -16.85 2.35
N ALA A 142 -14.87 -16.30 3.48
CA ALA A 142 -15.50 -15.20 4.20
C ALA A 142 -14.70 -13.88 4.12
N GLY A 143 -13.74 -13.80 3.19
CA GLY A 143 -12.90 -12.62 2.98
C GLY A 143 -13.61 -11.48 2.28
N GLY A 144 -12.94 -10.34 2.21
CA GLY A 144 -13.47 -9.11 1.61
C GLY A 144 -13.85 -9.26 0.14
N HIS A 145 -13.18 -10.14 -0.62
CA HIS A 145 -13.54 -10.48 -2.00
C HIS A 145 -14.89 -11.17 -2.10
N ALA A 146 -15.08 -12.29 -1.40
CA ALA A 146 -16.32 -13.05 -1.45
C ALA A 146 -17.51 -12.22 -0.94
N LYS A 147 -17.30 -11.42 0.11
CA LYS A 147 -18.30 -10.48 0.63
C LYS A 147 -18.69 -9.45 -0.43
N LEU A 148 -17.71 -8.76 -1.02
CA LEU A 148 -17.98 -7.71 -2.01
C LEU A 148 -18.68 -8.27 -3.26
N GLN A 149 -18.27 -9.44 -3.75
CA GLN A 149 -18.92 -10.11 -4.89
C GLN A 149 -20.40 -10.42 -4.63
N GLY A 150 -20.78 -10.66 -3.37
CA GLY A 150 -22.13 -11.02 -2.99
C GLY A 150 -23.14 -9.86 -3.02
N TYR A 151 -22.71 -8.61 -2.83
CA TYR A 151 -23.64 -7.47 -2.68
C TYR A 151 -23.32 -6.25 -3.56
N TYR A 152 -22.10 -6.11 -4.07
CA TYR A 152 -21.72 -4.92 -4.84
C TYR A 152 -22.46 -4.87 -6.18
N ASP A 153 -22.99 -3.70 -6.50
CA ASP A 153 -23.70 -3.40 -7.73
C ASP A 153 -23.01 -2.24 -8.45
N SER A 154 -22.46 -2.52 -9.64
CA SER A 154 -21.73 -1.54 -10.45
C SER A 154 -22.62 -0.46 -11.07
N SER A 155 -23.95 -0.63 -11.03
CA SER A 155 -24.89 0.40 -11.48
C SER A 155 -25.15 1.48 -10.42
N LYS A 156 -24.76 1.23 -9.17
CA LYS A 156 -24.92 2.13 -8.04
C LYS A 156 -23.63 2.89 -7.74
N SER A 157 -23.77 4.08 -7.18
CA SER A 157 -22.64 4.84 -6.67
C SER A 157 -21.96 4.13 -5.48
N PRO A 158 -20.71 4.52 -5.13
CA PRO A 158 -20.01 3.91 -4.00
C PRO A 158 -20.74 4.01 -2.66
N SER A 159 -21.45 5.11 -2.42
CA SER A 159 -22.24 5.34 -1.20
C SER A 159 -23.54 4.55 -1.21
N GLU A 160 -24.24 4.44 -2.35
CA GLU A 160 -25.47 3.64 -2.48
C GLU A 160 -25.24 2.13 -2.32
N ASN A 161 -23.99 1.67 -2.49
CA ASN A 161 -23.59 0.30 -2.18
C ASN A 161 -23.38 0.05 -0.67
N LEU A 162 -23.38 1.10 0.17
CA LEU A 162 -23.29 0.96 1.63
C LEU A 162 -24.63 0.54 2.25
N PRO A 163 -24.61 -0.07 3.44
CA PRO A 163 -25.82 -0.27 4.23
C PRO A 163 -26.51 1.09 4.46
N ASN A 164 -27.77 1.21 4.03
CA ASN A 164 -28.57 2.45 4.10
C ASN A 164 -28.11 3.60 3.19
N GLY A 165 -27.15 3.39 2.28
CA GLY A 165 -26.71 4.41 1.33
C GLY A 165 -25.78 5.50 1.90
N GLU A 166 -25.38 5.38 3.17
CA GLU A 166 -24.58 6.38 3.88
C GLU A 166 -23.44 5.75 4.69
N LEU A 167 -22.41 6.54 4.96
CA LEU A 167 -21.34 6.15 5.89
C LEU A 167 -21.87 6.11 7.32
N SER A 168 -21.68 4.98 8.00
CA SER A 168 -21.81 4.91 9.45
C SER A 168 -20.81 5.83 10.16
N ALA A 169 -21.06 6.17 11.43
CA ALA A 169 -20.15 6.99 12.22
C ALA A 169 -18.72 6.43 12.26
N ALA A 170 -18.57 5.12 12.39
CA ALA A 170 -17.27 4.45 12.39
C ALA A 170 -16.56 4.57 11.03
N GLN A 171 -17.29 4.38 9.92
CA GLN A 171 -16.73 4.51 8.58
C GLN A 171 -16.32 5.96 8.28
N ARG A 172 -17.12 6.95 8.70
CA ARG A 172 -16.78 8.37 8.58
C ARG A 172 -15.50 8.71 9.36
N ILE A 173 -15.42 8.28 10.63
CA ILE A 173 -14.21 8.45 11.46
C ILE A 173 -12.99 7.80 10.78
N PHE A 174 -13.15 6.60 10.21
CA PHE A 174 -12.07 5.96 9.47
C PHE A 174 -11.64 6.78 8.25
N VAL A 175 -12.58 7.24 7.42
CA VAL A 175 -12.26 8.04 6.23
C VAL A 175 -11.52 9.32 6.61
N ASP A 176 -12.07 10.06 7.58
CA ASP A 176 -11.60 11.40 7.95
C ASP A 176 -10.29 11.36 8.74
N ASN A 177 -10.08 10.36 9.61
CA ASN A 177 -8.94 10.32 10.53
C ASN A 177 -7.86 9.30 10.16
N VAL A 178 -8.15 8.35 9.26
CA VAL A 178 -7.22 7.29 8.86
C VAL A 178 -6.93 7.33 7.37
N TRP A 179 -7.96 7.19 6.53
CA TRP A 179 -7.75 7.08 5.07
C TRP A 179 -7.15 8.37 4.50
N VAL A 180 -7.88 9.48 4.62
CA VAL A 180 -7.52 10.77 4.03
C VAL A 180 -6.18 11.31 4.54
N PRO A 181 -5.90 11.35 5.86
CA PRO A 181 -4.69 11.98 6.37
C PRO A 181 -3.46 11.06 6.44
N ARG A 182 -3.63 9.73 6.48
CA ARG A 182 -2.51 8.81 6.75
C ARG A 182 -2.29 7.79 5.63
N VAL A 183 -3.29 6.99 5.30
CA VAL A 183 -3.12 5.86 4.37
C VAL A 183 -2.99 6.35 2.92
N ARG A 184 -3.90 7.21 2.48
CA ARG A 184 -3.91 7.72 1.10
C ARG A 184 -2.61 8.48 0.75
N PRO A 185 -2.10 9.41 1.57
CA PRO A 185 -0.83 10.09 1.28
C PRO A 185 0.35 9.12 1.22
N ALA A 186 0.43 8.14 2.12
CA ALA A 186 1.51 7.15 2.11
C ALA A 186 1.51 6.30 0.82
N LEU A 187 0.32 5.86 0.38
CA LEU A 187 0.17 5.12 -0.88
C LEU A 187 0.56 5.97 -2.09
N ILE A 188 0.15 7.24 -2.13
CA ILE A 188 0.51 8.16 -3.22
C ILE A 188 2.02 8.39 -3.26
N ALA A 189 2.64 8.67 -2.10
CA ALA A 189 4.08 8.87 -1.98
C ALA A 189 4.88 7.64 -2.44
N ALA A 190 4.36 6.44 -2.21
CA ALA A 190 4.93 5.19 -2.69
C ALA A 190 4.74 4.92 -4.20
N GLY A 191 3.98 5.76 -4.91
CA GLY A 191 3.76 5.66 -6.36
C GLY A 191 2.41 5.09 -6.78
N PHE A 192 1.48 4.85 -5.85
CA PHE A 192 0.10 4.41 -6.16
C PHE A 192 -0.80 5.61 -6.50
N TRP A 193 -0.48 6.32 -7.59
CA TRP A 193 -1.11 7.59 -7.97
C TRP A 193 -2.63 7.51 -8.14
N ARG A 194 -3.17 6.34 -8.50
CA ARG A 194 -4.63 6.15 -8.64
C ARG A 194 -5.38 6.30 -7.32
N MET A 195 -4.70 6.18 -6.18
CA MET A 195 -5.29 6.43 -4.87
C MET A 195 -5.61 7.91 -4.62
N SER A 196 -5.08 8.83 -5.43
CA SER A 196 -5.41 10.27 -5.33
C SER A 196 -6.88 10.58 -5.61
N THR A 197 -7.55 9.75 -6.41
CA THR A 197 -8.97 9.92 -6.77
C THR A 197 -9.90 9.00 -5.97
N VAL A 198 -9.38 8.29 -4.98
CA VAL A 198 -10.12 7.32 -4.17
C VAL A 198 -10.41 7.91 -2.79
N GLY A 199 -11.68 7.92 -2.39
CA GLY A 199 -12.17 8.50 -1.15
C GLY A 199 -12.98 9.76 -1.36
#